data_AF-A0AAE4BTV6-F1
#
_entry.id   AF-A0AAE4BTV6-F1
#
_cell.length_a   1.000
_cell.length_b   1.000
_cell.length_c   1.000
_cell.angle_alpha   90.00
_cell.angle_beta   90.00
_cell.angle_gamma   90.00
#
_symmetry.space_group_name_H-M   'P 1'
#
loop_
_entity.id
_entity.type
_entity.pdbx_description
1 polymer ?
#
loop_
_entity_poly.entity_id
_entity_poly.type
_entity_poly.pdbx_seq_one_letter_code
_entity_poly.pdbx_strand_id
1 'polypeptide(L)'
;MLDLGIEKLALIGVVALIVIGPEKLPRVARTVGTLLGKAQRYVNDVKAEVNRSMELDELRKMKGTVEDAARDVEQSIHSGASELEKQFSGSGETLSALAEPEPAVPEYRHPRKNWRLKQGATPQWYKARNGVRTKALSGAARVARFRPHKIN
;
A
#
# COMPACT_ATOMS: atom_id res chain seq x y z
N MET A 1 22.57 9.49 -26.76
CA MET A 1 23.32 8.43 -26.07
C MET A 1 22.80 8.41 -24.65
N LEU A 2 22.25 7.28 -24.18
CA LEU A 2 21.86 7.14 -22.78
C LEU A 2 23.14 7.15 -21.94
N ASP A 3 23.56 8.32 -21.49
CA ASP A 3 24.66 8.47 -20.53
C ASP A 3 24.15 8.03 -19.14
N LEU A 4 23.84 6.73 -19.04
CA LEU A 4 23.45 6.01 -17.84
C LEU A 4 24.71 5.35 -17.28
N GLY A 5 25.64 6.16 -16.81
CA GLY A 5 26.80 5.66 -16.07
C GLY A 5 26.37 4.97 -14.76
N ILE A 6 27.25 4.10 -14.25
CA ILE A 6 27.07 3.42 -12.95
C ILE A 6 26.75 4.44 -11.85
N GLU A 7 27.37 5.62 -11.91
CA GLU A 7 27.15 6.72 -10.97
C GLU A 7 25.70 7.23 -10.95
N LYS A 8 25.09 7.45 -12.12
CA LYS A 8 23.69 7.92 -12.22
C LYS A 8 22.71 6.86 -11.75
N LEU A 9 22.98 5.58 -12.03
CA LEU A 9 22.18 4.48 -11.49
C LEU A 9 22.29 4.39 -9.97
N ALA A 10 23.49 4.61 -9.41
CA ALA A 10 23.68 4.66 -7.97
C ALA A 10 22.90 5.81 -7.32
N LEU A 11 22.93 7.01 -7.91
CA LEU A 11 22.15 8.16 -7.43
C LEU A 11 20.65 7.87 -7.43
N ILE A 12 20.11 7.34 -8.53
CA ILE A 12 18.69 6.95 -8.62
C ILE A 12 18.35 5.88 -7.57
N GLY A 13 19.25 4.91 -7.35
CA GLY A 13 19.09 3.89 -6.32
C GLY A 13 19.00 4.46 -4.92
N VAL A 14 19.84 5.44 -4.58
CA VAL A 14 19.81 6.15 -3.28
C VAL A 14 18.50 6.93 -3.12
N VAL A 15 18.08 7.69 -4.14
CA VAL A 15 16.80 8.43 -4.11
C VAL A 15 15.63 7.48 -3.93
N ALA A 16 15.61 6.37 -4.68
CA ALA A 16 14.57 5.37 -4.58
C ALA A 16 14.53 4.72 -3.18
N LEU A 17 15.68 4.51 -2.53
CA LEU A 17 15.76 3.99 -1.16
C LEU A 17 15.11 4.95 -0.15
N ILE A 18 15.30 6.25 -0.31
CA ILE A 18 14.73 7.27 0.58
C ILE A 18 13.21 7.35 0.40
N VAL A 19 12.74 7.39 -0.85
CA VAL A 19 11.31 7.63 -1.16
C VAL A 19 10.46 6.37 -0.94
N ILE A 20 10.88 5.22 -1.46
CA ILE A 20 10.12 3.97 -1.38
C ILE A 20 10.41 3.23 -0.07
N GLY A 21 11.62 3.39 0.46
CA GLY A 21 12.13 2.65 1.62
C GLY A 21 12.83 1.34 1.22
N PRO A 22 13.92 0.96 1.93
CA PRO A 22 14.71 -0.24 1.65
C PRO A 22 13.92 -1.54 1.76
N GLU A 23 12.89 -1.59 2.60
CA GLU A 23 12.07 -2.78 2.81
C GLU A 23 11.12 -3.08 1.63
N LYS A 24 10.71 -2.04 0.89
CA LYS A 24 9.69 -2.14 -0.17
C LYS A 24 10.30 -2.21 -1.57
N LEU A 25 11.46 -1.62 -1.79
CA LEU A 25 12.19 -1.68 -3.06
C LEU A 25 12.38 -3.09 -3.66
N PRO A 26 12.81 -4.12 -2.90
CA PRO A 26 13.01 -5.45 -3.48
C PRO A 26 11.68 -6.06 -3.97
N ARG A 27 10.55 -5.68 -3.37
CA ARG A 27 9.23 -6.12 -3.82
C ARG A 27 8.83 -5.46 -5.14
N VAL A 28 9.11 -4.16 -5.30
CA VAL A 28 8.85 -3.42 -6.53
C VAL A 28 9.73 -3.92 -7.66
N ALA A 29 11.05 -4.06 -7.42
CA ALA A 29 11.99 -4.57 -8.42
C ALA A 29 11.61 -5.97 -8.94
N ARG A 30 11.16 -6.86 -8.05
CA ARG A 30 10.64 -8.18 -8.45
C ARG A 30 9.39 -8.08 -9.31
N THR A 31 8.47 -7.18 -8.97
CA THR A 31 7.23 -6.99 -9.73
C THR A 31 7.52 -6.44 -11.12
N VAL A 32 8.29 -5.36 -11.21
CA VAL A 32 8.71 -4.77 -12.49
C VAL A 32 9.53 -5.76 -13.32
N GLY A 33 10.47 -6.46 -12.70
CA GLY A 33 11.30 -7.47 -13.36
C GLY A 33 10.50 -8.65 -13.92
N THR A 34 9.50 -9.16 -13.18
CA THR A 34 8.64 -10.23 -13.70
C THR A 34 7.76 -9.76 -14.85
N LEU A 35 7.25 -8.53 -14.81
CA LEU A 35 6.47 -7.94 -15.91
C LEU A 35 7.32 -7.75 -17.17
N LEU A 36 8.51 -7.15 -17.03
CA LEU A 36 9.45 -6.98 -18.14
C LEU A 36 9.88 -8.33 -18.73
N GLY A 37 10.17 -9.33 -17.89
CA GLY A 37 10.55 -10.67 -18.34
C GLY A 37 9.43 -11.36 -19.13
N LYS A 38 8.16 -11.18 -18.71
CA LYS A 38 6.99 -11.68 -19.45
C LYS A 38 6.82 -10.96 -20.79
N ALA A 39 6.96 -9.63 -20.81
CA ALA A 39 6.87 -8.85 -22.02
C ALA A 39 7.96 -9.25 -23.03
N GLN A 40 9.20 -9.44 -22.58
CA GLN A 40 10.30 -9.87 -23.45
C GLN A 40 10.03 -11.24 -24.08
N ARG A 41 9.48 -12.20 -23.31
CA ARG A 41 9.06 -13.51 -23.83
C ARG A 41 7.98 -13.37 -24.89
N TYR A 42 6.93 -12.61 -24.61
CA TYR A 42 5.83 -12.38 -25.56
C TYR A 42 6.33 -11.77 -26.87
N VAL A 43 7.23 -10.78 -26.79
CA VAL A 43 7.84 -10.17 -27.98
C VAL A 43 8.65 -11.19 -28.78
N ASN A 44 9.37 -12.10 -28.11
CA ASN A 44 10.12 -13.15 -28.80
C ASN A 44 9.20 -14.16 -29.50
N ASP A 45 8.10 -14.54 -28.86
CA ASP A 45 7.11 -15.47 -29.42
C ASP A 45 6.42 -14.85 -30.65
N VAL A 46 6.01 -13.58 -30.56
CA VAL A 46 5.43 -12.83 -31.70
C VAL A 46 6.44 -12.67 -32.84
N LYS A 47 7.71 -12.37 -32.54
CA LYS A 47 8.76 -12.32 -33.56
C LYS A 47 8.95 -13.66 -34.26
N ALA A 48 8.87 -14.77 -33.53
CA ALA A 48 9.03 -16.11 -34.08
C ALA A 48 7.87 -16.49 -35.02
N GLU A 49 6.63 -16.15 -34.65
CA GLU A 49 5.44 -16.36 -35.49
C GLU A 49 5.45 -15.49 -36.76
N VAL A 50 5.80 -14.21 -36.60
CA VAL A 50 5.89 -13.23 -37.69
C VAL A 50 7.00 -13.60 -38.69
N ASN A 51 8.17 -14.03 -38.21
CA ASN A 51 9.28 -14.46 -39.06
C ASN A 51 8.95 -15.74 -39.86
N ARG A 52 7.95 -16.51 -39.43
CA ARG A 52 7.55 -17.76 -40.10
C ARG A 52 6.48 -17.56 -41.17
N SER A 53 5.79 -16.41 -41.19
CA SER A 53 4.56 -16.20 -41.96
C SER A 53 4.55 -15.00 -42.93
N MET A 54 5.58 -14.14 -42.98
CA MET A 54 5.51 -12.85 -43.70
C MET A 54 6.59 -12.64 -44.78
N GLU A 55 6.24 -11.85 -45.80
CA GLU A 55 7.12 -11.37 -46.88
C GLU A 55 7.99 -10.17 -46.43
N LEU A 56 9.20 -10.02 -47.00
CA LEU A 56 10.23 -9.07 -46.55
C LEU A 56 9.79 -7.59 -46.53
N ASP A 57 8.80 -7.20 -47.34
CA ASP A 57 8.33 -5.81 -47.42
C ASP A 57 7.42 -5.40 -46.25
N GLU A 58 6.61 -6.31 -45.72
CA GLU A 58 5.77 -6.03 -44.55
C GLU A 58 6.61 -5.90 -43.26
N LEU A 59 7.70 -6.67 -43.16
CA LEU A 59 8.70 -6.53 -42.09
C LEU A 59 9.36 -5.15 -42.10
N ARG A 60 9.71 -4.61 -43.28
CA ARG A 60 10.27 -3.26 -43.40
C ARG A 60 9.28 -2.18 -42.96
N LYS A 61 8.01 -2.32 -43.34
CA LYS A 61 6.95 -1.37 -42.96
C LYS A 61 6.67 -1.41 -41.45
N MET A 62 6.54 -2.60 -40.86
CA MET A 62 6.36 -2.75 -39.41
C MET A 62 7.58 -2.22 -38.63
N LYS A 63 8.81 -2.53 -39.08
CA LYS A 63 10.02 -2.00 -38.45
C LYS A 63 10.02 -0.48 -38.43
N GLY A 64 9.67 0.18 -39.55
CA GLY A 64 9.55 1.64 -39.61
C GLY A 64 8.56 2.19 -38.58
N THR A 65 7.35 1.63 -38.52
CA THR A 65 6.33 2.08 -37.55
C THR A 65 6.74 1.88 -36.09
N VAL A 66 7.45 0.79 -35.79
CA VAL A 66 7.95 0.51 -34.44
C VAL A 66 9.10 1.44 -34.08
N GLU A 67 9.99 1.75 -35.03
CA GLU A 67 11.09 2.69 -34.83
C GLU A 67 10.56 4.10 -34.56
N ASP A 68 9.56 4.56 -35.32
CA ASP A 68 8.92 5.85 -35.12
C ASP A 68 8.18 5.92 -33.77
N ALA A 69 7.40 4.88 -33.43
CA ALA A 69 6.76 4.80 -32.14
C ALA A 69 7.76 4.77 -30.97
N ALA A 70 8.91 4.09 -31.15
CA ALA A 70 9.97 4.06 -30.15
C ALA A 70 10.60 5.45 -29.95
N ARG A 71 10.81 6.20 -31.04
CA ARG A 71 11.31 7.58 -30.99
C ARG A 71 10.32 8.52 -30.31
N ASP A 72 9.03 8.39 -30.60
CA ASP A 72 7.98 9.19 -29.96
C ASP A 72 7.91 8.93 -28.45
N VAL A 73 8.07 7.65 -28.04
CA VAL A 73 8.15 7.28 -26.62
C VAL A 73 9.41 7.84 -25.98
N GLU A 74 10.57 7.76 -26.64
CA GLU A 74 11.83 8.34 -26.13
C GLU A 74 11.69 9.86 -25.93
N GLN A 75 11.08 10.56 -26.87
CA GLN A 75 10.84 12.01 -26.79
C GLN A 75 9.82 12.36 -25.70
N SER A 76 8.78 11.52 -25.53
CA SER A 76 7.77 11.67 -24.47
C SER A 76 8.36 11.42 -23.08
N ILE A 77 9.25 10.44 -22.94
CA ILE A 77 9.96 10.17 -21.69
C ILE A 77 10.93 11.31 -21.37
N HIS A 78 11.67 11.83 -22.36
CA HIS A 78 12.61 12.93 -22.14
C HIS A 78 11.91 14.23 -21.73
N SER A 79 10.81 14.56 -22.42
CA SER A 79 9.98 15.73 -22.06
C SER A 79 9.31 15.56 -20.69
N GLY A 80 8.72 14.40 -20.42
CA GLY A 80 8.11 14.08 -19.13
C GLY A 80 9.10 14.09 -17.96
N ALA A 81 10.34 13.61 -18.18
CA ALA A 81 11.40 13.65 -17.19
C ALA A 81 11.81 15.10 -16.86
N SER A 82 11.97 15.96 -17.88
CA SER A 82 12.32 17.38 -17.63
C SER A 82 11.21 18.18 -16.95
N GLU A 83 9.94 17.86 -17.22
CA GLU A 83 8.80 18.48 -16.54
C GLU A 83 8.70 18.01 -15.07
N LEU A 84 8.93 16.72 -14.83
CA LEU A 84 8.98 16.16 -13.47
C LEU A 84 10.13 16.77 -12.66
N GLU A 85 11.30 16.98 -13.27
CA GLU A 85 12.45 17.64 -12.62
C GLU A 85 12.12 19.08 -12.21
N LYS A 86 11.43 19.85 -13.07
CA LYS A 86 10.99 21.22 -12.77
C LYS A 86 9.94 21.26 -11.65
N GLN A 87 8.95 20.38 -11.70
CA GLN A 87 7.93 20.27 -10.66
C GLN A 87 8.53 19.84 -9.32
N PHE A 88 9.52 18.94 -9.34
CA PHE A 88 10.20 18.49 -8.13
C PHE A 88 11.08 19.58 -7.53
N SER A 89 11.79 20.35 -8.36
CA SER A 89 12.61 21.48 -7.92
C SER A 89 11.75 22.59 -7.30
N GLY A 90 10.62 22.94 -7.93
CA GLY A 90 9.66 23.90 -7.36
C GLY A 90 8.91 23.37 -6.13
N SER A 91 8.74 22.05 -6.02
CA SER A 91 8.16 21.43 -4.82
C SER A 91 9.12 21.44 -3.63
N GLY A 92 10.43 21.35 -3.85
CA GLY A 92 11.43 21.42 -2.76
C GLY A 92 11.39 22.74 -1.98
N GLU A 93 11.16 23.87 -2.67
CA GLU A 93 11.04 25.19 -2.04
C GLU A 93 9.70 25.36 -1.30
N THR A 94 8.60 24.84 -1.85
CA THR A 94 7.28 24.90 -1.20
C THR A 94 7.17 23.98 0.00
N LEU A 95 7.79 22.80 -0.03
CA LEU A 95 7.85 21.86 1.09
C LEU A 95 8.70 22.39 2.27
N SER A 96 9.73 23.20 1.99
CA SER A 96 10.53 23.88 3.02
C SER A 96 9.79 25.08 3.62
N ALA A 97 8.99 25.80 2.81
CA ALA A 97 8.18 26.95 3.25
C ALA A 97 6.89 26.57 4.02
N LEU A 98 6.42 25.32 3.88
CA LEU A 98 5.27 24.77 4.62
C LEU A 98 5.65 24.11 5.96
N ALA A 99 6.92 24.21 6.38
CA ALA A 99 7.38 23.78 7.70
C ALA A 99 6.92 24.76 8.82
N GLU A 100 5.60 24.96 8.94
CA GLU A 100 4.97 25.48 10.15
C GLU A 100 5.08 24.45 11.30
N PRO A 101 5.05 24.88 12.57
CA PRO A 101 5.03 23.96 13.70
C PRO A 101 3.79 23.06 13.61
N GLU A 102 4.01 21.76 13.44
CA GLU A 102 2.92 20.80 13.23
C GLU A 102 1.87 20.88 14.35
N PRO A 103 0.57 21.00 14.02
CA PRO A 103 -0.48 20.85 15.01
C PRO A 103 -0.42 19.42 15.57
N ALA A 104 -0.33 19.28 16.89
CA ALA A 104 -0.25 17.99 17.57
C ALA A 104 -1.41 17.09 17.14
N VAL A 105 -1.14 16.16 16.23
CA VAL A 105 -2.11 15.13 15.83
C VAL A 105 -2.43 14.28 17.06
N PRO A 106 -3.70 13.96 17.32
CA PRO A 106 -4.05 13.16 18.48
C PRO A 106 -3.39 11.78 18.35
N GLU A 107 -2.45 11.48 19.25
CA GLU A 107 -1.77 10.20 19.29
C GLU A 107 -2.76 9.08 19.62
N TYR A 108 -2.89 8.10 18.73
CA TYR A 108 -3.76 6.96 18.94
C TYR A 108 -3.26 6.11 20.12
N ARG A 109 -3.93 6.21 21.27
CA ARG A 109 -3.70 5.29 22.38
C ARG A 109 -4.50 4.02 22.17
N HIS A 110 -3.78 2.93 21.94
CA HIS A 110 -4.39 1.61 21.83
C HIS A 110 -5.20 1.30 23.10
N PRO A 111 -6.51 1.02 22.99
CA PRO A 111 -7.28 0.58 24.13
C PRO A 111 -6.70 -0.77 24.56
N ARG A 112 -6.17 -0.86 25.78
CA ARG A 112 -5.69 -2.11 26.40
C ARG A 112 -6.87 -3.05 26.69
N LYS A 113 -7.57 -3.45 25.63
CA LYS A 113 -8.75 -4.30 25.67
C LYS A 113 -8.29 -5.74 25.62
N ASN A 114 -8.33 -6.38 26.77
CA ASN A 114 -8.10 -7.81 26.91
C ASN A 114 -9.27 -8.59 26.28
N TRP A 115 -9.26 -8.75 24.96
CA TRP A 115 -10.30 -9.43 24.18
C TRP A 115 -10.57 -10.85 24.69
N ARG A 116 -9.55 -11.51 25.26
CA ARG A 116 -9.65 -12.83 25.90
C ARG A 116 -10.58 -12.85 27.12
N LEU A 117 -10.66 -11.75 27.90
CA LEU A 117 -11.61 -11.65 29.02
C LEU A 117 -13.07 -11.55 28.56
N LYS A 118 -13.31 -11.20 27.28
CA LYS A 118 -14.67 -11.07 26.73
C LYS A 118 -15.18 -12.31 25.99
N GLN A 119 -14.31 -13.25 25.64
CA GLN A 119 -14.70 -14.49 24.92
C GLN A 119 -15.50 -15.46 25.81
N GLY A 120 -15.27 -15.44 27.14
CA GLY A 120 -15.95 -16.34 28.08
C GLY A 120 -17.24 -15.80 28.71
N ALA A 121 -17.65 -14.57 28.39
CA ALA A 121 -18.80 -13.93 29.04
C ALA A 121 -20.09 -14.24 28.28
N THR A 122 -20.96 -15.09 28.85
CA THR A 122 -22.33 -15.24 28.35
C THR A 122 -23.05 -13.88 28.33
N PRO A 123 -23.72 -13.52 27.22
CA PRO A 123 -24.42 -12.24 27.11
C PRO A 123 -25.45 -12.03 28.22
N GLN A 124 -25.65 -10.76 28.64
CA GLN A 124 -26.62 -10.42 29.70
C GLN A 124 -28.05 -10.84 29.35
N TRP A 125 -28.44 -10.74 28.07
CA TRP A 125 -29.77 -11.18 27.61
C TRP A 125 -29.98 -12.69 27.80
N TYR A 126 -28.93 -13.51 27.63
CA TYR A 126 -29.00 -14.97 27.79
C TYR A 126 -29.14 -15.34 29.26
N LYS A 127 -28.39 -14.67 30.15
CA LYS A 127 -28.50 -14.86 31.60
C LYS A 127 -29.87 -14.47 32.13
N ALA A 128 -30.45 -13.38 31.61
CA ALA A 128 -31.79 -12.93 31.98
C ALA A 128 -32.88 -13.93 31.56
N ARG A 129 -32.78 -14.52 30.35
CA ARG A 129 -33.72 -15.54 29.86
C ARG A 129 -33.64 -16.85 30.64
N ASN A 130 -32.43 -17.28 31.01
CA ASN A 130 -32.22 -18.55 31.69
C ASN A 130 -32.22 -18.45 33.22
N GLY A 131 -32.65 -17.30 33.78
CA GLY A 131 -32.75 -17.10 35.23
C GLY A 131 -31.40 -17.12 35.97
N VAL A 132 -30.28 -16.98 35.26
CA VAL A 132 -28.95 -17.02 35.86
C VAL A 132 -28.72 -15.73 36.65
N ARG A 133 -28.54 -15.85 37.96
CA ARG A 133 -28.31 -14.71 38.85
C ARG A 133 -27.00 -14.02 38.51
N THR A 134 -27.10 -12.75 38.09
CA THR A 134 -25.95 -11.93 37.68
C THR A 134 -25.32 -11.11 38.81
N LYS A 135 -26.07 -10.91 39.91
CA LYS A 135 -25.63 -10.13 41.07
C LYS A 135 -25.54 -11.02 42.31
N ALA A 136 -24.45 -10.92 43.05
CA ALA A 136 -24.36 -11.50 44.39
C ALA A 136 -25.33 -10.75 45.31
N LEU A 137 -26.16 -11.49 46.06
CA LEU A 137 -27.00 -10.88 47.10
C LEU A 137 -26.10 -10.47 48.26
N SER A 138 -26.09 -9.18 48.60
CA SER A 138 -25.40 -8.68 49.79
C SER A 138 -25.97 -9.36 51.05
N GLY A 139 -25.15 -9.49 52.11
CA GLY A 139 -25.58 -10.11 53.37
C GLY A 139 -26.86 -9.48 53.93
N ALA A 140 -27.00 -8.15 53.83
CA ALA A 140 -28.20 -7.42 54.22
C ALA A 140 -29.45 -7.85 53.44
N ALA A 141 -29.34 -8.06 52.12
CA ALA A 141 -30.46 -8.50 51.29
C ALA A 141 -30.87 -9.95 51.58
N ARG A 142 -29.94 -10.80 52.02
CA ARG A 142 -30.25 -12.16 52.49
C ARG A 142 -31.04 -12.12 53.79
N VAL A 143 -30.61 -11.28 54.74
CA VAL A 143 -31.28 -11.13 56.04
C VAL A 143 -32.67 -10.50 55.89
N ALA A 144 -32.84 -9.55 54.97
CA ALA A 144 -34.13 -8.90 54.70
C ALA A 144 -35.25 -9.88 54.30
N ARG A 145 -34.92 -11.02 53.68
CA ARG A 145 -35.90 -12.06 53.33
C ARG A 145 -36.50 -12.79 54.53
N PHE A 146 -35.75 -12.86 55.63
CA PHE A 146 -36.14 -13.60 56.84
C PHE A 146 -36.57 -12.67 57.98
N ARG A 147 -36.64 -11.35 57.73
CA ARG A 147 -37.18 -10.41 58.70
C ARG A 147 -38.71 -10.44 58.64
N PRO A 148 -39.40 -10.69 59.77
CA PRO A 148 -40.85 -10.62 59.81
C PRO A 148 -41.30 -9.19 59.45
N HIS A 149 -42.27 -9.06 58.54
CA HIS A 149 -42.89 -7.78 58.25
C HIS A 149 -43.70 -7.35 59.48
N LYS A 150 -43.50 -6.11 59.94
CA LYS A 150 -44.40 -5.51 60.93
C LYS A 150 -45.72 -5.22 60.23
N ILE A 151 -46.77 -5.93 60.62
CA ILE A 151 -48.15 -5.60 60.27
C ILE A 151 -48.53 -4.46 61.22
N ASN A 152 -48.79 -3.28 60.66
CA ASN A 152 -49.44 -2.18 61.38
C ASN A 152 -50.94 -2.45 61.45
#